data_AF-A0A0D0BQQ3-F1
#
_entry.id   AF-A0A0D0BQQ3-F1
#
_cell.length_a   1.000
_cell.length_b   1.000
_cell.length_c   1.000
_cell.angle_alpha   90.00
_cell.angle_beta   90.00
_cell.angle_gamma   90.00
#
_symmetry.space_group_name_H-M   'P 1'
#
loop_
_entity.id
_entity.type
_entity.pdbx_description
1 polymer ?
#
loop_
_entity_poly.entity_id
_entity_poly.type
_entity_poly.pdbx_seq_one_letter_code
_entity_poly.pdbx_strand_id
1 'polypeptide(L)'
;MFKRLIQALNNSVAPANTDPENQIPPTAVITQPLHSEGHFVQPEHATSSLSFGSAQWIWTSELSDGNAPIGSRGFRKTFVYPEGKTPDTLEISFAADDRASLWVNGDHIIDQVGWTNPAVHGVSLQSRELCALLIAFNATNNGGPAGLLVDAQVTYTDGSTSPIVSDGSWRASVDGAPDGFQYFSFDDSTWDLVKTQSRS
;
A
#
# COMPACT_ATOMS: atom_id res chain seq x y z
N MET A 1 -7.80 18.90 8.99
CA MET A 1 -8.42 17.56 9.11
C MET A 1 -7.38 16.45 8.93
N PHE A 2 -6.66 16.41 7.81
CA PHE A 2 -5.70 15.33 7.47
C PHE A 2 -4.47 15.16 8.40
N LYS A 3 -3.98 16.22 9.07
CA LYS A 3 -2.88 16.10 10.05
C LYS A 3 -3.19 15.18 11.24
N ARG A 4 -4.43 15.21 11.75
CA ARG A 4 -4.85 14.31 12.84
C ARG A 4 -5.07 12.88 12.35
N LEU A 5 -5.28 12.72 11.04
CA LEU A 5 -5.54 11.44 10.41
C LEU A 5 -4.28 10.59 10.33
N ILE A 6 -3.14 11.15 9.90
CA ILE A 6 -1.88 10.38 9.81
C ILE A 6 -1.51 9.73 11.16
N GLN A 7 -1.64 10.48 12.27
CA GLN A 7 -1.36 9.91 13.59
C GLN A 7 -2.36 8.80 13.97
N ALA A 8 -3.64 8.95 13.63
CA ALA A 8 -4.65 7.93 13.87
C ALA A 8 -4.42 6.67 13.01
N LEU A 9 -4.01 6.86 11.76
CA LEU A 9 -3.67 5.78 10.81
C LEU A 9 -2.45 5.00 11.27
N ASN A 10 -1.39 5.70 11.70
CA ASN A 10 -0.18 5.05 12.24
C ASN A 10 -0.48 4.18 13.45
N ASN A 11 -1.46 4.54 14.28
CA ASN A 11 -1.87 3.73 15.42
C ASN A 11 -2.73 2.51 15.02
N SER A 12 -3.13 2.41 13.75
CA SER A 12 -4.09 1.42 13.25
C SER A 12 -3.53 0.50 12.17
N VAL A 13 -2.27 0.70 11.74
CA VAL A 13 -1.59 -0.20 10.78
C VAL A 13 -1.45 -1.57 11.45
N ALA A 14 -2.13 -2.58 10.90
CA ALA A 14 -2.07 -3.96 11.36
C ALA A 14 -1.70 -4.89 10.19
N PRO A 15 -0.97 -6.00 10.44
CA PRO A 15 -0.78 -7.03 9.43
C PRO A 15 -2.15 -7.61 9.02
N ALA A 16 -2.40 -7.79 7.73
CA ALA A 16 -3.63 -8.44 7.27
C ALA A 16 -3.63 -9.93 7.69
N ASN A 17 -4.55 -10.32 8.57
CA ASN A 17 -4.76 -11.72 8.94
C ASN A 17 -5.20 -12.51 7.69
N THR A 18 -4.37 -13.45 7.23
CA THR A 18 -4.68 -14.34 6.10
C THR A 18 -4.75 -15.83 6.49
N ASP A 19 -4.79 -16.16 7.78
CA ASP A 19 -4.83 -17.57 8.23
C ASP A 19 -6.27 -18.08 8.46
N PRO A 20 -6.75 -19.10 7.71
CA PRO A 20 -8.06 -19.70 7.92
C PRO A 20 -8.12 -20.73 9.07
N GLU A 21 -7.02 -20.99 9.79
CA GLU A 21 -6.90 -22.18 10.65
C GLU A 21 -7.33 -22.01 12.13
N ASN A 22 -7.70 -20.80 12.59
CA ASN A 22 -7.86 -20.56 14.03
C ASN A 22 -9.32 -20.58 14.57
N GLN A 23 -10.17 -21.48 14.06
CA GLN A 23 -11.59 -21.61 14.44
C GLN A 23 -11.94 -22.85 15.31
N ILE A 24 -10.98 -23.48 15.98
CA ILE A 24 -11.29 -24.63 16.86
C ILE A 24 -11.34 -24.18 18.35
N PRO A 25 -12.49 -24.31 19.06
CA PRO A 25 -12.59 -23.94 20.47
C PRO A 25 -11.89 -24.98 21.38
N PRO A 26 -11.40 -24.59 22.56
CA PRO A 26 -10.54 -25.44 23.36
C PRO A 26 -11.34 -26.51 24.11
N THR A 27 -10.97 -27.78 23.96
CA THR A 27 -11.26 -28.80 24.99
C THR A 27 -10.13 -29.84 25.06
N ALA A 28 -9.81 -30.18 26.31
CA ALA A 28 -9.04 -31.32 26.82
C ALA A 28 -7.52 -31.13 27.05
N VAL A 29 -7.20 -31.06 28.34
CA VAL A 29 -5.91 -31.29 28.99
C VAL A 29 -5.59 -32.78 29.01
N ILE A 30 -4.38 -33.21 28.62
CA ILE A 30 -3.73 -34.42 29.15
C ILE A 30 -2.23 -34.17 29.36
N THR A 31 -1.78 -34.53 30.55
CA THR A 31 -0.46 -34.48 31.20
C THR A 31 0.62 -35.31 30.50
N GLN A 32 1.90 -34.88 30.49
CA GLN A 32 3.14 -35.68 30.76
C GLN A 32 4.46 -34.88 30.58
N PRO A 33 5.63 -35.35 31.11
CA PRO A 33 6.66 -34.50 31.73
C PRO A 33 7.92 -34.21 30.89
N LEU A 34 8.73 -33.30 31.46
CA LEU A 34 10.05 -32.76 31.09
C LEU A 34 11.04 -33.79 30.51
N HIS A 35 11.54 -33.59 29.28
CA HIS A 35 12.93 -33.85 28.86
C HIS A 35 13.23 -33.25 27.47
N SER A 36 14.38 -32.54 27.40
CA SER A 36 15.28 -32.25 26.27
C SER A 36 14.75 -32.05 24.85
N GLU A 37 15.11 -30.91 24.25
CA GLU A 37 15.64 -30.71 22.89
C GLU A 37 15.05 -29.46 22.21
N GLY A 38 15.93 -28.68 21.57
CA GLY A 38 15.59 -27.74 20.50
C GLY A 38 14.88 -26.46 20.95
N HIS A 39 15.65 -25.38 21.12
CA HIS A 39 15.10 -24.03 20.96
C HIS A 39 14.71 -23.89 19.47
N PHE A 40 13.49 -24.30 19.13
CA PHE A 40 12.84 -23.84 17.91
C PHE A 40 12.63 -22.34 18.10
N VAL A 41 13.60 -21.55 17.67
CA VAL A 41 13.39 -20.13 17.45
C VAL A 41 12.46 -20.06 16.25
N GLN A 42 11.16 -19.95 16.52
CA GLN A 42 10.20 -19.50 15.52
C GLN A 42 10.78 -18.19 14.95
N PRO A 43 10.97 -18.05 13.63
CA PRO A 43 11.44 -16.78 13.09
C PRO A 43 10.43 -15.74 13.55
N GLU A 44 10.93 -14.79 14.32
CA GLU A 44 10.19 -13.61 14.73
C GLU A 44 9.55 -13.02 13.47
N HIS A 45 8.23 -13.07 13.39
CA HIS A 45 7.50 -12.41 12.34
C HIS A 45 7.91 -10.94 12.40
N ALA A 46 8.67 -10.48 11.41
CA ALA A 46 9.03 -9.09 11.29
C ALA A 46 7.71 -8.32 11.22
N THR A 47 7.36 -7.63 12.30
CA THR A 47 6.25 -6.69 12.30
C THR A 47 6.57 -5.64 11.24
N SER A 48 5.74 -5.57 10.19
CA SER A 48 5.88 -4.63 9.09
C SER A 48 6.18 -3.22 9.61
N SER A 49 7.21 -2.58 9.06
CA SER A 49 7.72 -1.28 9.52
C SER A 49 6.96 -0.07 8.97
N LEU A 50 5.87 -0.30 8.22
CA LEU A 50 5.14 0.75 7.53
C LEU A 50 4.51 1.75 8.51
N SER A 51 4.73 3.04 8.22
CA SER A 51 4.08 4.15 8.86
C SER A 51 3.94 5.31 7.88
N PHE A 52 2.79 5.98 7.89
CA PHE A 52 2.53 7.12 7.01
C PHE A 52 3.28 8.40 7.42
N GLY A 53 4.30 8.32 8.29
CA GLY A 53 5.04 9.48 8.80
C GLY A 53 5.75 10.30 7.73
N SER A 54 6.17 9.65 6.65
CA SER A 54 6.83 10.26 5.49
C SER A 54 5.91 10.42 4.27
N ALA A 55 4.68 9.92 4.35
CA ALA A 55 3.72 9.98 3.27
C ALA A 55 2.93 11.31 3.27
N GLN A 56 2.52 11.74 2.09
CA GLN A 56 1.69 12.93 1.88
C GLN A 56 0.35 12.52 1.28
N TRP A 57 -0.73 13.14 1.73
CA TRP A 57 -2.02 12.99 1.05
C TRP A 57 -1.91 13.59 -0.35
N ILE A 58 -2.21 12.79 -1.36
CA ILE A 58 -2.15 13.17 -2.77
C ILE A 58 -3.53 13.11 -3.40
N TRP A 59 -3.77 14.00 -4.36
CA TRP A 59 -4.93 13.96 -5.25
C TRP A 59 -4.59 14.62 -6.59
N THR A 60 -5.54 14.69 -7.52
CA THR A 60 -5.37 15.41 -8.79
C THR A 60 -5.25 16.92 -8.61
N SER A 61 -4.86 17.60 -9.70
CA SER A 61 -4.75 19.06 -9.77
C SER A 61 -6.06 19.82 -9.55
N GLU A 62 -7.21 19.12 -9.62
CA GLU A 62 -8.55 19.64 -9.35
C GLU A 62 -8.82 19.93 -7.86
N LEU A 63 -7.93 19.49 -6.96
CA LEU A 63 -8.07 19.74 -5.54
C LEU A 63 -8.12 21.25 -5.23
N SER A 64 -9.14 21.67 -4.49
CA SER A 64 -9.36 23.04 -4.02
C SER A 64 -9.75 23.02 -2.55
N ASP A 65 -8.94 23.66 -1.70
CA ASP A 65 -9.13 23.69 -0.23
C ASP A 65 -9.36 22.30 0.40
N GLY A 66 -8.66 21.29 -0.14
CA GLY A 66 -8.76 19.89 0.30
C GLY A 66 -9.97 19.12 -0.25
N ASN A 67 -10.86 19.77 -1.00
CA ASN A 67 -12.01 19.14 -1.64
C ASN A 67 -11.75 18.86 -3.13
N ALA A 68 -12.43 17.86 -3.69
CA ALA A 68 -12.39 17.54 -5.11
C ALA A 68 -13.79 17.23 -5.67
N PRO A 69 -13.97 17.25 -7.01
CA PRO A 69 -15.19 16.78 -7.64
C PRO A 69 -15.49 15.31 -7.32
N ILE A 70 -16.76 14.93 -7.43
CA ILE A 70 -17.20 13.54 -7.35
C ILE A 70 -16.64 12.77 -8.54
N GLY A 71 -16.17 11.56 -8.29
CA GLY A 71 -15.74 10.61 -9.32
C GLY A 71 -14.42 9.94 -9.02
N SER A 72 -14.04 9.08 -9.95
CA SER A 72 -12.83 8.26 -9.88
C SER A 72 -11.64 8.98 -10.50
N ARG A 73 -10.44 8.67 -10.01
CA ARG A 73 -9.14 9.18 -10.48
C ARG A 73 -8.14 8.03 -10.51
N GLY A 74 -7.41 7.92 -11.61
CA GLY A 74 -6.30 6.96 -11.73
C GLY A 74 -5.02 7.55 -11.16
N PHE A 75 -4.25 6.75 -10.42
CA PHE A 75 -2.92 7.12 -9.91
C PHE A 75 -1.91 6.06 -10.30
N ARG A 76 -0.70 6.47 -10.69
CA ARG A 76 0.39 5.57 -11.05
C ARG A 76 1.71 6.03 -10.45
N LYS A 77 2.49 5.05 -9.99
CA LYS A 77 3.88 5.19 -9.57
C LYS A 77 4.72 4.06 -10.13
N THR A 78 5.65 4.43 -11.00
CA THR A 78 6.73 3.53 -11.42
C THR A 78 7.94 3.76 -10.51
N PHE A 79 8.47 2.68 -9.95
CA PHE A 79 9.67 2.67 -9.13
C PHE A 79 10.70 1.75 -9.80
N VAL A 80 11.82 2.32 -10.25
CA VAL A 80 12.93 1.55 -10.82
C VAL A 80 13.76 0.98 -9.68
N TYR A 81 14.02 -0.32 -9.70
CA TYR A 81 14.85 -0.95 -8.66
C TYR A 81 16.29 -0.43 -8.75
N PRO A 82 16.99 -0.26 -7.61
CA PRO A 82 18.40 0.09 -7.64
C PRO A 82 19.22 -0.96 -8.40
N GLU A 83 20.25 -0.51 -9.10
CA GLU A 83 21.12 -1.39 -9.88
C GLU A 83 21.70 -2.52 -9.01
N GLY A 84 21.67 -3.75 -9.54
CA GLY A 84 22.17 -4.95 -8.85
C GLY A 84 21.26 -5.49 -7.74
N LYS A 85 20.08 -4.88 -7.50
CA LYS A 85 19.10 -5.39 -6.54
C LYS A 85 18.07 -6.29 -7.22
N THR A 86 17.76 -7.42 -6.59
CA THR A 86 16.68 -8.33 -7.01
C THR A 86 15.50 -8.17 -6.05
N PRO A 87 14.32 -7.74 -6.51
CA PRO A 87 13.16 -7.57 -5.64
C PRO A 87 12.63 -8.93 -5.15
N ASP A 88 12.20 -8.98 -3.89
CA ASP A 88 11.64 -10.17 -3.27
C ASP A 88 10.16 -9.97 -2.95
N THR A 89 9.85 -8.99 -2.09
CA THR A 89 8.49 -8.68 -1.66
C THR A 89 8.22 -7.18 -1.68
N LEU A 90 6.94 -6.83 -1.82
CA LEU A 90 6.40 -5.52 -1.51
C LEU A 90 5.45 -5.67 -0.32
N GLU A 91 5.66 -4.90 0.73
CA GLU A 91 4.62 -4.60 1.71
C GLU A 91 4.04 -3.22 1.39
N ILE A 92 2.71 -3.11 1.37
CA ILE A 92 2.03 -1.84 1.07
C ILE A 92 0.84 -1.64 2.00
N SER A 93 0.71 -0.42 2.51
CA SER A 93 -0.47 0.05 3.24
C SER A 93 -0.95 1.37 2.66
N PHE A 94 -2.27 1.56 2.60
CA PHE A 94 -2.84 2.78 2.06
C PHE A 94 -4.16 3.17 2.73
N ALA A 95 -4.49 4.44 2.59
CA ALA A 95 -5.77 5.00 2.97
C ALA A 95 -6.32 5.85 1.82
N ALA A 96 -7.64 5.77 1.60
CA ALA A 96 -8.32 6.55 0.59
C ALA A 96 -9.59 7.19 1.17
N ASP A 97 -9.86 8.42 0.76
CA ASP A 97 -11.12 9.12 1.00
C ASP A 97 -11.81 9.33 -0.36
N ASP A 98 -12.81 8.54 -0.75
CA ASP A 98 -13.57 7.57 0.07
C ASP A 98 -13.16 6.10 -0.11
N ARG A 99 -12.65 5.70 -1.28
CA ARG A 99 -12.32 4.29 -1.58
C ARG A 99 -11.24 4.20 -2.64
N ALA A 100 -10.52 3.09 -2.68
CA ALA A 100 -9.60 2.80 -3.77
C ALA A 100 -9.43 1.31 -4.03
N SER A 101 -9.13 0.99 -5.27
CA SER A 101 -8.68 -0.34 -5.72
C SER A 101 -7.19 -0.27 -6.04
N LEU A 102 -6.42 -1.28 -5.63
CA LEU A 102 -4.96 -1.35 -5.80
C LEU A 102 -4.57 -2.45 -6.80
N TRP A 103 -3.64 -2.12 -7.69
CA TRP A 103 -2.91 -3.05 -8.53
C TRP A 103 -1.41 -2.91 -8.37
N VAL A 104 -0.71 -4.04 -8.48
CA VAL A 104 0.76 -4.11 -8.52
C VAL A 104 1.18 -4.91 -9.74
N ASN A 105 1.99 -4.29 -10.62
CA ASN A 105 2.42 -4.86 -11.90
C ASN A 105 1.24 -5.39 -12.76
N GLY A 106 0.05 -4.80 -12.63
CA GLY A 106 -1.16 -5.20 -13.33
C GLY A 106 -2.01 -6.27 -12.64
N ASP A 107 -1.53 -6.87 -11.56
CA ASP A 107 -2.30 -7.82 -10.76
C ASP A 107 -3.15 -7.05 -9.75
N HIS A 108 -4.44 -7.36 -9.70
CA HIS A 108 -5.35 -6.79 -8.70
C HIS A 108 -5.02 -7.35 -7.32
N ILE A 109 -4.85 -6.46 -6.34
CA ILE A 109 -4.52 -6.83 -4.96
C ILE A 109 -5.76 -6.76 -4.07
N ILE A 110 -6.43 -5.60 -4.02
CA ILE A 110 -7.54 -5.38 -3.09
C ILE A 110 -8.39 -4.16 -3.49
N ASP A 111 -9.68 -4.22 -3.16
CA ASP A 111 -10.59 -3.08 -3.07
C ASP A 111 -10.75 -2.67 -1.60
N GLN A 112 -10.55 -1.38 -1.28
CA GLN A 112 -10.72 -0.85 0.07
C GLN A 112 -11.70 0.33 0.08
N VAL A 113 -12.60 0.33 1.05
CA VAL A 113 -13.48 1.45 1.36
C VAL A 113 -13.07 2.09 2.68
N GLY A 114 -13.02 3.41 2.70
CA GLY A 114 -12.68 4.24 3.82
C GLY A 114 -11.18 4.29 4.12
N TRP A 115 -10.84 5.26 4.97
CA TRP A 115 -9.48 5.49 5.42
C TRP A 115 -9.19 4.86 6.79
N THR A 116 -10.20 4.42 7.57
CA THR A 116 -10.05 4.20 9.03
C THR A 116 -9.21 2.99 9.45
N ASN A 117 -9.00 1.98 8.59
CA ASN A 117 -8.24 0.76 8.93
C ASN A 117 -7.26 0.39 7.79
N PRO A 118 -6.13 1.10 7.67
CA PRO A 118 -5.11 0.75 6.68
C PRO A 118 -4.46 -0.58 7.07
N ALA A 119 -4.74 -1.64 6.31
CA ALA A 119 -4.08 -2.94 6.49
C ALA A 119 -2.75 -2.97 5.72
N VAL A 120 -1.81 -3.81 6.14
CA VAL A 120 -0.62 -4.13 5.36
C VAL A 120 -0.91 -5.31 4.44
N HIS A 121 -0.62 -5.14 3.16
CA HIS A 121 -0.75 -6.18 2.13
C HIS A 121 0.64 -6.57 1.61
N GLY A 122 0.96 -7.87 1.67
CA GLY A 122 2.19 -8.43 1.11
C GLY A 122 1.98 -8.92 -0.33
N VAL A 123 2.91 -8.59 -1.21
CA VAL A 123 2.92 -9.00 -2.63
C VAL A 123 4.28 -9.59 -2.97
N SER A 124 4.30 -10.79 -3.55
CA SER A 124 5.55 -11.39 -4.05
C SER A 124 5.97 -10.73 -5.36
N LEU A 125 7.25 -10.37 -5.46
CA LEU A 125 7.86 -9.75 -6.65
C LEU A 125 8.80 -10.69 -7.42
N GLN A 126 9.10 -11.87 -6.86
CA GLN A 126 10.10 -12.80 -7.40
C GLN A 126 9.77 -13.37 -8.79
N SER A 127 8.50 -13.34 -9.20
CA SER A 127 8.03 -14.03 -10.41
C SER A 127 8.32 -13.28 -11.71
N ARG A 128 8.88 -12.06 -11.65
CA ARG A 128 9.01 -11.18 -12.81
C ARG A 128 10.40 -10.56 -12.83
N GLU A 129 11.20 -10.90 -13.85
CA GLU A 129 12.50 -10.27 -14.16
C GLU A 129 12.31 -8.83 -14.66
N LEU A 130 11.59 -8.01 -13.90
CA LEU A 130 11.34 -6.61 -14.20
C LEU A 130 12.39 -5.76 -13.51
N CYS A 131 12.89 -4.74 -14.21
CA CYS A 131 13.76 -3.74 -13.62
C CYS A 131 13.00 -2.65 -12.83
N ALA A 132 11.66 -2.75 -12.77
CA ALA A 132 10.81 -1.78 -12.08
C ALA A 132 9.54 -2.42 -11.51
N LEU A 133 8.98 -1.74 -10.51
CA LEU A 133 7.67 -1.95 -9.92
C LEU A 133 6.69 -0.89 -10.43
N LEU A 134 5.47 -1.29 -10.76
CA LEU A 134 4.35 -0.38 -11.03
C LEU A 134 3.27 -0.57 -9.96
N ILE A 135 2.97 0.51 -9.23
CA ILE A 135 1.82 0.59 -8.34
C ILE A 135 0.77 1.47 -9.01
N ALA A 136 -0.46 0.97 -9.10
CA ALA A 136 -1.58 1.71 -9.69
C ALA A 136 -2.80 1.67 -8.77
N PHE A 137 -3.49 2.81 -8.68
CA PHE A 137 -4.74 2.92 -7.93
C PHE A 137 -5.85 3.52 -8.79
N ASN A 138 -7.07 3.03 -8.57
CA ASN A 138 -8.29 3.75 -8.95
C ASN A 138 -8.96 4.22 -7.65
N ALA A 139 -8.85 5.50 -7.32
CA ALA A 139 -9.46 6.06 -6.11
C ALA A 139 -10.71 6.87 -6.46
N THR A 140 -11.77 6.75 -5.67
CA THR A 140 -13.05 7.41 -5.92
C THR A 140 -13.47 8.29 -4.74
N ASN A 141 -13.79 9.54 -5.06
CA ASN A 141 -14.39 10.51 -4.16
C ASN A 141 -15.90 10.56 -4.38
N ASN A 142 -16.69 10.43 -3.31
CA ASN A 142 -18.14 10.59 -3.30
C ASN A 142 -18.58 12.02 -3.01
N GLY A 143 -17.63 12.92 -2.71
CA GLY A 143 -17.83 14.36 -2.58
C GLY A 143 -17.19 14.93 -1.32
N GLY A 144 -16.77 16.19 -1.38
CA GLY A 144 -16.07 16.82 -0.26
C GLY A 144 -14.56 16.53 -0.31
N PRO A 145 -13.92 16.30 0.86
CA PRO A 145 -12.50 16.01 0.93
C PRO A 145 -12.11 14.77 0.13
N ALA A 146 -10.94 14.81 -0.52
CA ALA A 146 -10.42 13.66 -1.25
C ALA A 146 -8.93 13.48 -0.98
N GLY A 147 -8.48 12.23 -0.98
CA GLY A 147 -7.06 11.94 -0.84
C GLY A 147 -6.73 10.47 -0.92
N LEU A 148 -5.53 10.20 -1.42
CA LEU A 148 -4.85 8.91 -1.36
C LEU A 148 -3.57 9.09 -0.52
N LEU A 149 -3.31 8.14 0.37
CA LEU A 149 -2.11 8.10 1.19
C LEU A 149 -1.52 6.69 1.08
N VAL A 150 -0.23 6.58 0.79
CA VAL A 150 0.45 5.30 0.55
C VAL A 150 1.77 5.29 1.29
N ASP A 151 2.04 4.18 1.97
CA ASP A 151 3.38 3.82 2.41
C ASP A 151 3.65 2.37 2.01
N ALA A 152 4.80 2.13 1.40
CA ALA A 152 5.19 0.83 0.91
C ALA A 152 6.69 0.61 1.06
N GLN A 153 7.08 -0.65 1.18
CA GLN A 153 8.47 -1.05 1.33
C GLN A 153 8.74 -2.23 0.40
N VAL A 154 9.70 -2.05 -0.51
CA VAL A 154 10.27 -3.16 -1.28
C VAL A 154 11.38 -3.77 -0.45
N THR A 155 11.34 -5.08 -0.27
CA THR A 155 12.44 -5.88 0.28
C THR A 155 13.13 -6.61 -0.86
N TYR A 156 14.46 -6.61 -0.86
CA TYR A 156 15.30 -7.29 -1.84
C TYR A 156 15.83 -8.61 -1.28
N THR A 157 16.30 -9.50 -2.16
CA THR A 157 16.83 -10.81 -1.78
C THR A 157 18.07 -10.76 -0.86
N ASP A 158 18.75 -9.61 -0.79
CA ASP A 158 19.88 -9.38 0.12
C ASP A 158 19.45 -8.79 1.48
N GLY A 159 18.15 -8.67 1.73
CA GLY A 159 17.56 -8.13 2.96
C GLY A 159 17.56 -6.61 3.05
N SER A 160 18.13 -5.88 2.09
CA SER A 160 17.99 -4.42 2.04
C SER A 160 16.59 -4.01 1.59
N THR A 161 16.21 -2.75 1.83
CA THR A 161 14.87 -2.26 1.51
C THR A 161 14.88 -0.91 0.78
N SER A 162 13.77 -0.57 0.11
CA SER A 162 13.51 0.77 -0.43
C SER A 162 12.08 1.21 -0.13
N PRO A 163 11.89 2.42 0.40
CA PRO A 163 10.55 2.96 0.64
C PRO A 163 9.93 3.52 -0.64
N ILE A 164 8.62 3.43 -0.75
CA ILE A 164 7.80 4.10 -1.76
C ILE A 164 6.61 4.74 -1.04
N VAL A 165 6.58 6.07 -1.01
CA VAL A 165 5.53 6.83 -0.34
C VAL A 165 4.67 7.61 -1.33
N SER A 166 3.45 7.96 -0.94
CA SER A 166 2.67 8.97 -1.67
C SER A 166 3.30 10.35 -1.51
N ASP A 167 3.70 10.96 -2.61
CA ASP A 167 4.34 12.27 -2.69
C ASP A 167 4.05 12.94 -4.04
N GLY A 168 4.64 14.11 -4.29
CA GLY A 168 4.43 14.87 -5.53
C GLY A 168 4.96 14.22 -6.81
N SER A 169 5.61 13.05 -6.75
CA SER A 169 6.17 12.37 -7.91
C SER A 169 5.21 11.35 -8.55
N TRP A 170 4.04 11.14 -7.96
CA TRP A 170 2.99 10.31 -8.53
C TRP A 170 2.31 11.03 -9.70
N ARG A 171 1.88 10.26 -10.70
CA ARG A 171 1.06 10.75 -11.81
C ARG A 171 -0.39 10.39 -11.59
N ALA A 172 -1.30 11.25 -12.05
CA ALA A 172 -2.72 10.98 -11.93
C ALA A 172 -3.54 11.47 -13.14
N SER A 173 -4.64 10.77 -13.40
CA SER A 173 -5.63 11.13 -14.41
C SER A 173 -6.88 11.70 -13.74
N VAL A 174 -7.36 12.82 -14.28
CA VAL A 174 -8.64 13.44 -13.91
C VAL A 174 -9.85 12.68 -14.46
N ASP A 175 -9.65 11.92 -15.54
CA ASP A 175 -10.69 11.22 -16.30
C ASP A 175 -10.88 9.76 -15.84
N GLY A 176 -10.57 9.47 -14.57
CA GLY A 176 -10.67 8.12 -14.00
C GLY A 176 -9.48 7.23 -14.30
N ALA A 177 -9.73 5.92 -14.34
CA ALA A 177 -8.73 4.87 -14.57
C ALA A 177 -9.04 4.18 -15.91
N PRO A 178 -8.41 4.60 -17.02
CA PRO A 178 -8.63 4.01 -18.33
C PRO A 178 -8.27 2.52 -18.38
N ASP A 179 -8.85 1.79 -19.32
CA ASP A 179 -8.52 0.38 -19.51
C ASP A 179 -7.01 0.17 -19.71
N GLY A 180 -6.44 -0.75 -18.94
CA GLY A 180 -5.03 -1.11 -19.00
C GLY A 180 -4.10 -0.16 -18.25
N PHE A 181 -4.60 0.87 -17.56
CA PHE A 181 -3.79 1.77 -16.73
C PHE A 181 -3.01 1.07 -15.60
N GLN A 182 -3.26 -0.20 -15.32
CA GLN A 182 -2.51 -0.99 -14.34
C GLN A 182 -1.28 -1.68 -14.93
N TYR A 183 -1.10 -1.67 -16.26
CA TYR A 183 0.01 -2.34 -16.96
C TYR A 183 1.14 -1.39 -17.34
N PHE A 184 2.37 -1.90 -17.41
CA PHE A 184 3.53 -1.13 -17.87
C PHE A 184 3.42 -0.62 -19.31
N SER A 185 2.64 -1.29 -20.15
CA SER A 185 2.43 -0.89 -21.56
C SER A 185 1.59 0.36 -21.72
N PHE A 186 0.92 0.82 -20.65
CA PHE A 186 0.15 2.06 -20.67
C PHE A 186 1.09 3.27 -20.53
N ASP A 187 0.99 4.20 -21.48
CA ASP A 187 1.73 5.46 -21.48
C ASP A 187 1.01 6.51 -20.61
N ASP A 188 1.56 6.78 -19.43
CA ASP A 188 1.07 7.80 -18.51
C ASP A 188 1.86 9.13 -18.61
N SER A 189 2.71 9.31 -19.63
CA SER A 189 3.57 10.49 -19.75
C SER A 189 2.80 11.82 -19.82
N THR A 190 1.56 11.77 -20.30
CA THR A 190 0.62 12.89 -20.40
C THR A 190 -0.18 13.16 -19.12
N TRP A 191 -0.14 12.25 -18.14
CA TRP A 191 -0.82 12.44 -16.85
C TRP A 191 -0.06 13.45 -16.01
N ASP A 192 -0.77 14.43 -15.46
CA ASP A 192 -0.19 15.43 -14.57
C ASP A 192 0.38 14.78 -13.30
N LEU A 193 1.37 15.45 -12.71
CA LEU A 193 1.79 15.15 -11.34
C LEU A 193 0.68 15.51 -10.36
N VAL A 194 0.57 14.72 -9.29
CA VAL A 194 -0.39 14.95 -8.21
C VAL A 194 -0.12 16.24 -7.45
N LYS A 195 -1.15 16.79 -6.82
CA LYS A 195 -1.01 17.80 -5.77
C LYS A 195 -0.85 17.14 -4.42
N THR A 196 0.15 17.55 -3.65
CA THR A 196 0.31 17.15 -2.25
C THR A 196 -0.46 18.10 -1.33
N GLN A 197 -1.19 17.56 -0.37
CA GLN A 197 -1.82 18.34 0.69
C GLN A 197 -0.80 18.51 1.83
N SER A 198 -0.10 19.65 1.81
CA SER A 198 1.01 19.95 2.72
C SER A 198 0.58 19.99 4.19
N ARG A 199 1.53 19.67 5.06
CA ARG A 199 1.42 19.75 6.52
C ARG A 199 1.55 21.22 6.98
N SER A 200 0.52 22.07 6.84
CA SER A 200 0.51 23.47 7.35
C SER A 200 0.49 23.57 8.86
#